data_AF-A0A354YW79-F1
#
_entry.id   AF-A0A354YW79-F1
#
_cell.length_a   1.000
_cell.length_b   1.000
_cell.length_c   1.000
_cell.angle_alpha   90.00
_cell.angle_beta   90.00
_cell.angle_gamma   90.00
#
_symmetry.space_group_name_H-M   'P 1'
#
loop_
_entity.id
_entity.type
_entity.pdbx_description
1 polymer ?
#
loop_
_entity_poly.entity_id
_entity_poly.type
_entity_poly.pdbx_seq_one_letter_code
_entity_poly.pdbx_strand_id
1 'polypeptide(L)' 'MYKQAQPFFLKGDSRVALLFIHGFTASPSELYPVAELLHELCACSISGLLLPGHGSRPEDLNLCRWQDWFAA' A
#
# COMPACT_ATOMS: atom_id res chain seq x y z
N MET A 1 -15.60 -1.89 -4.12
CA MET A 1 -14.70 -0.75 -3.86
C MET A 1 -13.82 -1.11 -2.69
N TYR A 2 -12.49 -1.13 -2.84
CA TYR A 2 -11.58 -1.41 -1.74
C TYR A 2 -11.66 -0.31 -0.67
N LYS A 3 -11.45 -0.65 0.61
CA LYS A 3 -11.54 0.30 1.73
C LYS A 3 -10.51 1.41 1.55
N GLN A 4 -10.90 2.67 1.74
CA GLN A 4 -9.97 3.79 1.68
C GLN A 4 -8.93 3.68 2.79
N ALA A 5 -7.68 3.97 2.43
CA ALA A 5 -6.56 4.13 3.34
C ALA A 5 -6.36 3.02 4.40
N GLN A 6 -6.35 1.76 3.94
CA GLN A 6 -5.94 0.61 4.73
C GLN A 6 -4.83 -0.14 3.99
N PRO A 7 -3.89 -0.77 4.70
CA PRO A 7 -2.94 -1.69 4.06
C PRO A 7 -3.66 -2.93 3.53
N PHE A 8 -3.11 -3.56 2.50
CA PHE A 8 -3.60 -4.84 1.99
C PHE A 8 -2.50 -5.85 1.81
N PHE A 9 -2.91 -7.12 1.87
CA PHE A 9 -2.08 -8.25 1.50
C PHE A 9 -2.91 -9.23 0.67
N LEU A 10 -2.45 -9.50 -0.55
CA LEU A 10 -3.01 -10.51 -1.44
C LEU A 10 -2.03 -11.69 -1.44
N LYS A 11 -2.43 -12.81 -0.84
CA LYS A 11 -1.59 -14.02 -0.79
C LYS A 11 -1.70 -14.76 -2.12
N GLY A 12 -0.56 -14.95 -2.79
CA GLY A 12 -0.44 -15.76 -4.00
C GLY A 12 0.54 -16.94 -3.84
N ASP A 13 0.55 -17.83 -4.82
CA ASP A 13 1.34 -19.07 -4.82
C ASP A 13 2.61 -19.00 -5.70
N SER A 14 2.81 -17.90 -6.41
CA SER A 14 4.02 -17.66 -7.20
C SER A 14 5.24 -17.40 -6.30
N ARG A 15 6.44 -17.66 -6.85
CA ARG A 15 7.72 -17.32 -6.20
C ARG A 15 8.06 -15.84 -6.27
N VAL A 16 7.28 -15.04 -7.02
CA VAL A 16 7.45 -13.59 -7.13
C VAL A 16 6.50 -12.89 -6.17
N ALA A 17 7.03 -11.90 -5.44
CA ALA A 17 6.25 -11.01 -4.60
C ALA A 17 6.45 -9.55 -5.04
N LEU A 18 5.41 -8.73 -4.89
CA LEU A 18 5.43 -7.31 -5.24
C LEU A 18 5.12 -6.47 -3.99
N LEU A 19 5.89 -5.40 -3.80
CA LEU A 19 5.65 -4.40 -2.77
C LEU A 19 5.15 -3.11 -3.42
N PHE A 20 4.01 -2.62 -2.97
CA PHE A 20 3.34 -1.43 -3.48
C PHE A 20 3.45 -0.31 -2.45
N ILE A 21 4.06 0.81 -2.85
CA ILE A 21 4.25 2.01 -2.04
C ILE A 21 3.49 3.15 -2.73
N HIS A 22 2.58 3.79 -2.00
CA HIS A 22 1.77 4.90 -2.53
C HIS A 22 2.53 6.24 -2.45
N GLY A 23 2.01 7.25 -3.15
CA GLY A 23 2.58 8.59 -3.16
C GLY A 23 2.28 9.44 -1.92
N PHE A 24 2.89 10.62 -1.87
CA PHE A 24 2.60 11.64 -0.85
C PHE A 24 1.13 12.06 -0.89
N THR A 25 0.48 12.16 0.28
CA THR A 25 -0.96 12.46 0.46
C THR A 25 -1.93 11.39 -0.06
N ALA A 26 -1.44 10.35 -0.70
CA ALA A 26 -2.24 9.28 -1.26
C ALA A 26 -2.52 8.16 -0.24
N SER A 27 -3.05 7.03 -0.70
CA SER A 27 -3.25 5.86 0.14
C SER A 27 -3.21 4.57 -0.69
N PRO A 28 -3.09 3.39 -0.06
CA PRO A 28 -3.06 2.11 -0.78
C PRO A 28 -4.24 1.86 -1.73
N SER A 29 -5.36 2.56 -1.54
CA SER A 29 -6.55 2.39 -2.40
C SER A 29 -6.29 2.72 -3.87
N GLU A 30 -5.36 3.63 -4.17
CA GLU A 30 -5.03 3.97 -5.58
C GLU A 30 -4.27 2.85 -6.29
N LEU A 31 -3.57 2.01 -5.51
CA LEU A 31 -2.74 0.92 -5.98
C LEU A 31 -3.51 -0.40 -6.08
N TYR A 32 -4.55 -0.55 -5.27
CA TYR A 32 -5.30 -1.81 -5.17
C TYR A 32 -5.82 -2.34 -6.53
N PRO A 33 -6.37 -1.53 -7.45
CA PRO A 33 -6.83 -2.05 -8.75
C PRO A 33 -5.72 -2.70 -9.58
N VAL A 34 -4.50 -2.14 -9.54
CA VAL A 34 -3.34 -2.71 -10.24
C VAL A 34 -2.84 -3.96 -9.51
N ALA A 35 -2.84 -3.94 -8.18
CA ALA A 35 -2.47 -5.10 -7.37
C ALA A 35 -3.42 -6.28 -7.62
N GLU A 36 -4.73 -6.05 -7.65
CA GLU A 36 -5.74 -7.08 -7.92
C GLU A 36 -5.54 -7.68 -9.32
N LEU A 37 -5.38 -6.84 -10.35
CA LEU A 37 -5.11 -7.30 -11.71
C LEU A 37 -3.82 -8.14 -11.81
N LEU A 38 -2.72 -7.68 -11.22
CA LEU A 38 -1.47 -8.44 -11.26
C LEU A 38 -1.58 -9.75 -10.48
N HIS A 39 -2.22 -9.73 -9.31
CA HIS A 39 -2.44 -10.92 -8.50
C HIS A 39 -3.21 -11.99 -9.29
N GLU A 40 -4.28 -11.60 -9.99
CA GLU A 40 -5.06 -12.49 -10.86
C GLU A 40 -4.23 -13.04 -12.03
N LEU A 41 -3.37 -12.22 -12.64
CA LEU A 41 -2.56 -12.61 -13.81
C LEU A 41 -1.35 -13.48 -13.45
N CYS A 42 -0.67 -13.21 -12.33
CA CYS A 42 0.59 -13.87 -11.96
C CYS A 42 0.55 -14.78 -10.75
N ALA A 43 -0.57 -14.87 -10.03
CA ALA A 43 -0.67 -15.55 -8.73
C ALA A 43 0.44 -15.09 -7.76
N CYS A 44 0.91 -13.86 -7.92
CA CYS A 44 1.98 -13.23 -7.15
C CYS A 44 1.45 -12.77 -5.79
N SER A 45 2.25 -12.92 -4.74
CA SER A 45 1.92 -12.32 -3.44
C SER A 45 2.17 -10.81 -3.50
N ILE A 46 1.22 -10.00 -3.06
CA ILE A 46 1.32 -8.54 -3.16
C ILE A 46 0.98 -7.89 -1.82
N SER A 47 1.85 -6.98 -1.37
CA SER A 47 1.62 -6.19 -0.16
C SER A 47 1.57 -4.70 -0.50
N GLY A 48 0.53 -4.02 -0.04
CA GLY A 48 0.40 -2.56 -0.11
C GLY A 48 0.40 -1.98 1.29
N LEU A 49 1.41 -1.18 1.62
CA LEU A 49 1.57 -0.57 2.93
C LEU A 49 0.89 0.80 3.02
N LEU A 50 0.35 1.12 4.18
CA LEU A 50 -0.08 2.47 4.53
C LEU A 50 1.09 3.18 5.23
N LEU A 51 1.66 4.20 4.62
CA LEU A 51 2.78 4.95 5.20
C LEU A 51 2.34 5.75 6.44
N PRO A 52 3.20 5.86 7.48
CA PRO A 52 2.92 6.69 8.65
C PRO A 52 2.43 8.10 8.29
N GLY A 53 1.43 8.59 9.04
CA GLY A 53 0.78 9.88 8.83
C GLY A 53 -0.30 9.90 7.74
N HIS A 54 -0.48 8.81 6.98
CA HIS A 54 -1.56 8.68 6.00
C HIS A 54 -2.77 7.94 6.58
N GLY A 55 -3.92 8.04 5.91
CA GLY A 55 -5.15 7.33 6.29
C GLY A 55 -5.80 7.77 7.60
N SER A 56 -5.40 8.93 8.10
CA SER A 56 -5.88 9.56 9.33
C SER A 56 -6.30 11.00 9.01
N ARG A 57 -5.65 12.01 9.58
CA ARG A 57 -5.91 13.43 9.28
C ARG A 57 -4.72 14.04 8.54
N PRO A 58 -4.92 15.02 7.63
CA PRO A 58 -3.80 15.67 6.93
C PRO A 58 -2.75 16.26 7.88
N GLU A 59 -3.16 16.70 9.07
CA GLU A 59 -2.25 17.25 10.09
C GLU A 59 -1.22 16.21 10.59
N ASP A 60 -1.56 14.91 10.56
CA ASP A 60 -0.69 13.84 11.03
C ASP A 60 0.55 13.68 10.14
N LEU A 61 0.48 14.08 8.86
CA LEU A 61 1.64 14.14 7.97
C LEU A 61 2.72 15.12 8.47
N ASN A 62 2.34 16.17 9.20
CA ASN A 62 3.31 17.12 9.76
C ASN A 62 4.13 16.53 10.91
N LEU A 63 3.67 15.41 11.48
CA LEU A 63 4.35 14.69 12.57
C LEU A 63 5.27 13.59 12.06
N CYS A 64 5.21 13.25 10.77
CA CYS A 64 6.03 12.21 10.15
C CYS A 64 7.12 12.79 9.26
N ARG A 65 8.26 12.12 9.24
CA ARG A 65 9.38 12.38 8.34
C ARG A 65 9.56 11.21 7.39
N TRP A 66 10.34 11.41 6.32
CA TRP A 66 10.61 10.35 5.36
C TRP A 66 11.31 9.13 6.00
N GLN A 67 12.05 9.32 7.10
CA GLN A 67 12.66 8.22 7.84
C GLN A 67 11.61 7.29 8.46
N ASP A 68 10.47 7.85 8.93
CA ASP A 68 9.36 7.05 9.44
C ASP A 68 8.76 6.21 8.32
N TRP A 69 8.69 6.76 7.10
CA TRP A 69 8.24 6.02 5.92
C TRP A 69 9.21 4.92 5.50
N PHE A 70 10.52 5.13 5.68
CA PHE A 70 11.54 4.12 5.37
C PHE A 70 11.56 2.97 6.39
N ALA A 71 11.16 3.23 7.64
CA ALA A 71 11.15 2.24 8.73
C ALA A 71 9.84 1.45 8.85
N ALA A 72 8.86 1.69 7.96
CA ALA A 72 7.53 1.10 7.98
C ALA A 72 7.49 -0.36 7.51
#